data_AF-A0ABD5MCM4-F1
#
_entry.id   AF-A0ABD5MCM4-F1
#
_cell.length_a   1.000
_cell.length_b   1.000
_cell.length_c   1.000
_cell.angle_alpha   90.00
_cell.angle_beta   90.00
_cell.angle_gamma   90.00
#
_symmetry.space_group_name_H-M   'P 1'
#
loop_
_entity.id
_entity.type
_entity.pdbx_description
1 polymer ?
#
loop_
_entity_poly.entity_id
_entity_poly.type
_entity_poly.pdbx_seq_one_letter_code
_entity_poly.pdbx_strand_id
1 'polypeptide(L)'
;MQRSLQYIGLSLVILGAMLTIVPTGSFSTIAGDRPVDVAVAGDSEAFIAIDGTNNVVTQPGSSTTVAELENNLDSGATVQYEASVSVGSLSVANPSETVTIPQGGTTPIEVSCVPPKGGAGTATLTIDVIEAESDSATITGATLEAPVEYDCPGRSGGGPPDPGEPPGDAIAYIDGNEDLSFNEGDQIVEDLASFDNDSAALVIAGGGETIDFRNAQVDIEAKSVVVDETTLKTNKQLKIEADDGTVSFRDSTIDTKNGQVDLKAKEITASGTTITSNKQIKVESESEALTLTDSTVDSKNGQVELKGPSVDASGSTVTTNKQVKLSSESGALTLTDATVDSKNGQIKLKGYPIDASGASITTNKQIDVESESGTLTLTDSTVDSKNGQIKLKSPSIDADRASITTNKQIKLTAESGALDITDATIQSKNGQIELKSNAELLASGAVIDTNKQIKLTSSGDMTLDNAEIRSKNGEASLTLNQASATLAIDGAVMQDRDSTVVYSPSGITVNGTPAQGSVQAG
;
A
#
# COMPACT_ATOMS: atom_id res chain seq x y z
N MET A 1 42.32 22.50 -60.91
CA MET A 1 43.33 23.49 -61.33
C MET A 1 44.59 23.17 -60.53
N GLN A 2 45.62 22.65 -61.21
CA GLN A 2 47.06 22.59 -60.86
C GLN A 2 47.46 22.24 -59.41
N ARG A 3 48.40 21.35 -59.08
CA ARG A 3 49.41 20.53 -59.78
C ARG A 3 50.15 19.81 -58.61
N SER A 4 50.32 18.49 -58.62
CA SER A 4 51.60 17.79 -58.89
C SER A 4 52.77 18.21 -57.97
N LEU A 5 53.58 17.38 -57.32
CA LEU A 5 54.25 16.13 -57.67
C LEU A 5 54.77 15.51 -56.33
N GLN A 6 54.69 14.21 -56.02
CA GLN A 6 55.36 13.02 -56.60
C GLN A 6 56.77 12.71 -56.03
N TYR A 7 56.91 11.43 -55.62
CA TYR A 7 58.10 10.55 -55.63
C TYR A 7 59.02 10.47 -54.39
N ILE A 8 59.01 9.32 -53.69
CA ILE A 8 59.86 8.10 -53.84
C ILE A 8 61.28 8.32 -53.32
N GLY A 9 61.73 7.46 -52.39
CA GLY A 9 63.13 7.41 -52.01
C GLY A 9 63.47 6.43 -50.91
N LEU A 10 63.27 5.14 -51.20
CA LEU A 10 63.73 4.00 -50.42
C LEU A 10 65.29 3.97 -50.33
N SER A 11 65.80 3.63 -49.15
CA SER A 11 67.01 2.82 -48.91
C SER A 11 68.42 3.44 -48.88
N LEU A 12 69.17 2.85 -47.92
CA LEU A 12 70.61 2.52 -47.89
C LEU A 12 71.59 3.49 -47.21
N VAL A 13 71.96 3.09 -45.98
CA VAL A 13 73.32 2.66 -45.57
C VAL A 13 74.46 3.64 -45.89
N ILE A 14 75.17 4.07 -44.83
CA ILE A 14 76.63 3.87 -44.69
C ILE A 14 77.06 4.20 -43.25
N LEU A 15 77.57 3.17 -42.60
CA LEU A 15 78.50 3.20 -41.47
C LEU A 15 79.87 3.67 -41.99
N GLY A 16 80.49 4.67 -41.38
CA GLY A 16 81.85 5.08 -41.75
C GLY A 16 82.43 6.17 -40.86
N ALA A 17 83.15 5.73 -39.83
CA ALA A 17 83.79 6.51 -38.77
C ALA A 17 84.99 7.38 -39.21
N MET A 18 85.50 8.16 -38.23
CA MET A 18 86.77 8.95 -38.16
C MET A 18 86.56 10.45 -38.48
N LEU A 19 86.88 11.45 -37.64
CA LEU A 19 87.90 11.63 -36.61
C LEU A 19 87.53 12.81 -35.67
N THR A 20 87.71 12.58 -34.36
CA THR A 20 88.22 13.47 -33.29
C THR A 20 88.06 15.00 -33.39
N ILE A 21 87.38 15.60 -32.41
CA ILE A 21 87.90 16.56 -31.39
C ILE A 21 86.84 16.74 -30.30
N VAL A 22 87.23 16.51 -29.04
CA VAL A 22 86.47 16.82 -27.81
C VAL A 22 86.81 18.28 -27.41
N PRO A 23 85.87 19.05 -26.84
CA PRO A 23 85.97 19.21 -25.38
C PRO A 23 84.60 19.22 -24.66
N THR A 24 84.58 18.47 -23.56
CA THR A 24 83.93 18.74 -22.27
C THR A 24 82.54 19.36 -22.27
N GLY A 25 81.55 18.49 -22.08
CA GLY A 25 80.23 18.83 -21.53
C GLY A 25 79.72 17.60 -20.77
N SER A 26 80.07 17.53 -19.49
CA SER A 26 79.57 16.51 -18.56
C SER A 26 78.10 16.77 -18.27
N PHE A 27 77.21 15.83 -18.59
CA PHE A 27 76.11 15.43 -17.71
C PHE A 27 75.81 13.95 -17.98
N SER A 28 76.16 13.12 -17.01
CA SER A 28 75.59 11.79 -16.85
C SER A 28 74.09 11.96 -16.62
N THR A 29 73.25 11.54 -17.57
CA THR A 29 71.88 11.15 -17.22
C THR A 29 71.96 9.75 -16.61
N ILE A 30 72.35 9.70 -15.34
CA ILE A 30 71.84 8.70 -14.40
C ILE A 30 70.70 9.41 -13.69
N ALA A 31 69.50 9.25 -14.22
CA ALA A 31 68.27 9.22 -13.44
C ALA A 31 67.76 7.80 -13.71
N GLY A 32 68.10 6.82 -12.88
CA GLY A 32 67.59 6.80 -11.53
C GLY A 32 66.19 6.23 -11.58
N ASP A 33 66.08 5.04 -12.18
CA ASP A 33 64.95 4.14 -12.03
C ASP A 33 64.87 3.80 -10.53
N ARG A 34 64.00 4.54 -9.85
CA ARG A 34 63.48 4.17 -8.55
C ARG A 34 61.97 4.19 -8.72
N PRO A 35 61.31 3.04 -8.89
CA PRO A 35 59.94 2.96 -8.44
C PRO A 35 60.01 3.22 -6.93
N VAL A 36 59.67 4.44 -6.52
CA VAL A 36 59.18 4.59 -5.16
C VAL A 36 57.85 3.89 -5.20
N ASP A 37 57.79 2.66 -4.67
CA ASP A 37 56.53 2.14 -4.16
C ASP A 37 56.06 3.19 -3.14
N VAL A 38 55.15 4.04 -3.61
CA VAL A 38 54.46 4.99 -2.76
C VAL A 38 53.46 4.14 -2.00
N ALA A 39 53.84 3.78 -0.78
CA ALA A 39 52.93 3.10 0.13
C ALA A 39 51.71 3.99 0.36
N VAL A 40 50.55 3.52 -0.10
CA VAL A 40 49.27 3.95 0.44
C VAL A 40 49.21 3.47 1.89
N ALA A 41 49.14 4.42 2.81
CA ALA A 41 48.80 4.15 4.21
C ALA A 41 47.32 4.52 4.40
N GLY A 42 46.61 3.79 5.26
CA GLY A 42 45.25 4.14 5.71
C GLY A 42 45.26 5.32 6.69
N ASP A 43 45.90 6.41 6.28
CA ASP A 43 46.22 7.61 7.05
C ASP A 43 45.87 8.82 6.17
N SER A 44 45.28 9.86 6.77
CA SER A 44 45.02 11.18 6.18
C SER A 44 46.20 11.84 5.45
N GLU A 45 47.43 11.34 5.61
CA GLU A 45 48.64 11.83 4.95
C GLU A 45 48.96 11.12 3.60
N ALA A 46 48.19 10.11 3.20
CA ALA A 46 48.39 9.44 1.90
C ALA A 46 47.94 10.35 0.73
N PHE A 47 48.61 10.24 -0.43
CA PHE A 47 48.27 11.03 -1.63
C PHE A 47 46.82 10.83 -2.10
N ILE A 48 46.32 9.60 -1.98
CA ILE A 48 44.90 9.27 -2.00
C ILE A 48 44.62 8.58 -0.67
N ALA A 49 43.70 9.13 0.12
CA ALA A 49 43.38 8.65 1.46
C ALA A 49 41.90 8.27 1.57
N ILE A 50 41.57 7.45 2.56
CA ILE A 50 40.19 7.17 2.96
C ILE A 50 40.02 7.60 4.42
N ASP A 51 38.99 8.41 4.70
CA ASP A 51 38.60 8.77 6.07
C ASP A 51 37.26 8.14 6.42
N GLY A 52 37.25 7.25 7.42
CA GLY A 52 36.04 6.56 7.87
C GLY A 52 35.16 7.47 8.73
N THR A 53 33.84 7.39 8.55
CA THR A 53 32.90 8.13 9.39
C THR A 53 32.46 7.29 10.59
N ASN A 54 31.86 7.93 11.60
CA ASN A 54 31.23 7.23 12.73
C ASN A 54 29.74 6.89 12.45
N ASN A 55 29.32 6.92 11.18
CA ASN A 55 27.94 6.66 10.82
C ASN A 55 27.67 5.15 10.82
N VAL A 56 26.63 4.73 11.52
CA VAL A 56 26.21 3.32 11.56
C VAL A 56 25.22 3.06 10.42
N VAL A 57 25.51 2.06 9.57
CA VAL A 57 24.60 1.63 8.50
C VAL A 57 23.50 0.78 9.11
N THR A 58 22.29 1.33 9.20
CA THR A 58 21.17 0.67 9.91
C THR A 58 20.00 0.33 9.00
N GLN A 59 20.09 0.68 7.71
CA GLN A 59 18.94 0.97 6.90
C GLN A 59 19.05 0.49 5.45
N PRO A 60 18.05 -0.26 4.97
CA PRO A 60 17.85 -0.55 3.56
C PRO A 60 17.53 0.68 2.73
N GLY A 61 17.97 0.69 1.46
CA GLY A 61 17.48 1.64 0.45
C GLY A 61 17.82 3.11 0.71
N SER A 62 18.67 3.39 1.70
CA SER A 62 19.23 4.71 1.99
C SER A 62 20.73 4.54 2.21
N SER A 63 21.51 4.95 1.23
CA SER A 63 22.97 4.93 1.35
C SER A 63 23.40 5.89 2.46
N THR A 64 24.33 5.41 3.29
CA THR A 64 24.94 6.13 4.39
C THR A 64 26.37 6.39 4.02
N THR A 65 26.84 7.64 4.07
CA THR A 65 28.26 7.94 3.86
C THR A 65 29.06 7.33 5.02
N VAL A 66 29.82 6.29 4.73
CA VAL A 66 30.64 5.55 5.71
C VAL A 66 32.11 5.89 5.61
N ALA A 67 32.54 6.48 4.49
CA ALA A 67 33.88 7.00 4.31
C ALA A 67 33.90 8.14 3.29
N GLU A 68 34.97 8.91 3.29
CA GLU A 68 35.29 9.90 2.25
C GLU A 68 36.63 9.56 1.60
N LEU A 69 36.65 9.47 0.26
CA LEU A 69 37.87 9.31 -0.54
C LEU A 69 38.46 10.70 -0.79
N GLU A 70 39.66 10.94 -0.29
CA GLU A 70 40.32 12.25 -0.31
C GLU A 70 41.48 12.30 -1.31
N ASN A 71 41.59 13.42 -2.04
CA ASN A 71 42.71 13.72 -2.91
C ASN A 71 43.68 14.72 -2.26
N ASN A 72 44.83 14.22 -1.81
CA ASN A 72 45.91 15.01 -1.21
C ASN A 72 47.04 15.36 -2.20
N LEU A 73 46.87 15.07 -3.49
CA LEU A 73 47.80 15.50 -4.53
C LEU A 73 47.78 17.03 -4.68
N ASP A 74 48.85 17.59 -5.25
CA ASP A 74 49.01 19.03 -5.43
C ASP A 74 48.17 19.64 -6.57
N SER A 75 47.33 18.82 -7.22
CA SER A 75 46.41 19.17 -8.29
C SER A 75 45.16 18.28 -8.24
N GLY A 76 44.14 18.59 -9.05
CA GLY A 76 42.98 17.72 -9.17
C GLY A 76 43.36 16.36 -9.77
N ALA A 77 42.78 15.29 -9.24
CA ALA A 77 43.06 13.93 -9.66
C ALA A 77 41.80 13.26 -10.22
N THR A 78 41.94 12.51 -11.31
CA THR A 78 40.90 11.60 -11.80
C THR A 78 41.19 10.22 -11.23
N VAL A 79 40.29 9.73 -10.38
CA VAL A 79 40.43 8.49 -9.64
C VAL A 79 39.43 7.48 -10.18
N GLN A 80 39.94 6.35 -10.64
CA GLN A 80 39.18 5.15 -10.96
C GLN A 80 39.34 4.16 -9.80
N TYR A 81 38.22 3.75 -9.21
CA TYR A 81 38.22 2.84 -8.07
C TYR A 81 37.13 1.77 -8.16
N GLU A 82 37.34 0.69 -7.41
CA GLU A 82 36.35 -0.34 -7.10
C GLU A 82 36.18 -0.43 -5.58
N ALA A 83 34.95 -0.49 -5.09
CA ALA A 83 34.62 -0.50 -3.67
C ALA A 83 33.75 -1.71 -3.28
N SER A 84 34.05 -2.34 -2.14
CA SER A 84 33.34 -3.52 -1.64
C SER A 84 33.30 -3.57 -0.10
N VAL A 85 32.39 -4.38 0.45
CA VAL A 85 32.22 -4.59 1.90
C VAL A 85 32.34 -6.07 2.25
N SER A 86 32.90 -6.37 3.42
CA SER A 86 33.24 -7.74 3.84
C SER A 86 32.05 -8.61 4.28
N VAL A 87 30.83 -8.06 4.32
CA VAL A 87 29.62 -8.74 4.79
C VAL A 87 28.51 -8.62 3.75
N GLY A 88 27.68 -9.66 3.63
CA GLY A 88 26.57 -9.68 2.68
C GLY A 88 25.35 -8.85 3.09
N SER A 89 25.28 -8.36 4.33
CA SER A 89 24.21 -7.49 4.83
C SER A 89 24.33 -6.05 4.32
N LEU A 90 25.44 -5.70 3.67
CA LEU A 90 25.76 -4.37 3.19
C LEU A 90 26.04 -4.38 1.68
N SER A 91 25.74 -3.27 1.01
CA SER A 91 26.12 -3.01 -0.38
C SER A 91 26.57 -1.56 -0.57
N VAL A 92 27.61 -1.38 -1.40
CA VAL A 92 28.14 -0.07 -1.79
C VAL A 92 27.29 0.51 -2.92
N ALA A 93 26.88 1.77 -2.81
CA ALA A 93 25.97 2.42 -3.76
C ALA A 93 26.56 2.53 -5.19
N ASN A 94 27.84 2.89 -5.29
CA ASN A 94 28.60 2.95 -6.55
C ASN A 94 29.86 2.09 -6.40
N PRO A 95 29.79 0.77 -6.65
CA PRO A 95 30.91 -0.13 -6.42
C PRO A 95 32.05 0.03 -7.43
N SER A 96 31.84 0.74 -8.54
CA SER A 96 32.91 1.13 -9.46
C SER A 96 32.57 2.48 -10.08
N GLU A 97 33.49 3.42 -10.00
CA GLU A 97 33.28 4.79 -10.47
C GLU A 97 34.59 5.42 -10.96
N THR A 98 34.48 6.40 -11.86
CA THR A 98 35.58 7.29 -12.23
C THR A 98 35.18 8.70 -11.87
N VAL A 99 35.89 9.30 -10.91
CA VAL A 99 35.56 10.60 -10.33
C VAL A 99 36.74 11.55 -10.41
N THR A 100 36.48 12.81 -10.74
CA THR A 100 37.49 13.87 -10.65
C THR A 100 37.36 14.58 -9.31
N ILE A 101 38.36 14.42 -8.46
CA ILE A 101 38.43 15.03 -7.13
C ILE A 101 39.37 16.24 -7.18
N PRO A 102 38.89 17.46 -6.90
CA PRO A 102 39.76 18.64 -6.82
C PRO A 102 40.90 18.44 -5.79
N GLN A 103 41.95 19.25 -5.88
CA GLN A 103 43.00 19.29 -4.85
C GLN A 103 42.39 19.56 -3.47
N GLY A 104 42.67 18.68 -2.49
CA GLY A 104 42.11 18.74 -1.14
C GLY A 104 40.60 18.53 -1.09
N GLY A 105 40.00 18.00 -2.15
CA GLY A 105 38.59 17.63 -2.21
C GLY A 105 38.35 16.20 -1.76
N THR A 106 37.09 15.88 -1.49
CA THR A 106 36.65 14.54 -1.11
C THR A 106 35.49 14.05 -1.97
N THR A 107 35.33 12.73 -2.07
CA THR A 107 34.16 12.06 -2.65
C THR A 107 33.57 11.08 -1.63
N PRO A 108 32.27 11.15 -1.32
CA PRO A 108 31.66 10.26 -0.35
C PRO A 108 31.55 8.83 -0.88
N ILE A 109 31.77 7.86 0.00
CA ILE A 109 31.52 6.44 -0.24
C ILE A 109 30.32 6.03 0.58
N GLU A 110 29.26 5.65 -0.10
CA GLU A 110 27.97 5.37 0.53
C GLU A 110 27.66 3.87 0.53
N VAL A 111 27.19 3.38 1.68
CA VAL A 111 26.82 1.97 1.90
C VAL A 111 25.41 1.88 2.47
N SER A 112 24.65 0.87 2.07
CA SER A 112 23.28 0.62 2.55
C SER A 112 23.10 -0.83 2.98
N CYS A 113 22.11 -1.08 3.85
CA CYS A 113 21.73 -2.46 4.16
C CYS A 113 21.02 -3.11 2.97
N VAL A 114 21.14 -4.43 2.87
CA VAL A 114 20.54 -5.22 1.80
C VAL A 114 19.60 -6.28 2.39
N PRO A 115 18.31 -5.96 2.63
CA PRO A 115 17.31 -6.97 2.95
C PRO A 115 17.24 -8.00 1.84
N PRO A 116 17.13 -9.28 2.18
CA PRO A 116 16.70 -9.79 3.49
C PRO A 116 17.84 -10.16 4.45
N LYS A 117 19.11 -9.84 4.15
CA LYS A 117 20.24 -10.15 5.03
C LYS A 117 20.33 -9.13 6.17
N GLY A 118 19.98 -9.55 7.38
CA GLY A 118 20.21 -8.78 8.60
C GLY A 118 21.60 -8.94 9.19
N GLY A 119 21.81 -8.32 10.35
CA GLY A 119 22.99 -8.52 11.19
C GLY A 119 23.52 -7.21 11.77
N ALA A 120 24.25 -7.30 12.88
CA ALA A 120 24.88 -6.14 13.52
C ALA A 120 26.35 -6.40 13.85
N GLY A 121 27.20 -5.38 13.73
CA GLY A 121 28.62 -5.45 14.04
C GLY A 121 29.47 -4.47 13.23
N THR A 122 30.74 -4.80 13.05
CA THR A 122 31.70 -4.02 12.27
C THR A 122 32.09 -4.81 11.02
N ALA A 123 31.92 -4.21 9.83
CA ALA A 123 32.41 -4.72 8.56
C ALA A 123 33.64 -3.93 8.08
N THR A 124 34.39 -4.48 7.12
CA THR A 124 35.48 -3.77 6.46
C THR A 124 35.00 -3.28 5.09
N LEU A 125 35.06 -1.96 4.85
CA LEU A 125 34.99 -1.36 3.52
C LEU A 125 36.39 -1.43 2.89
N THR A 126 36.48 -1.95 1.67
CA THR A 126 37.72 -2.00 0.88
C THR A 126 37.52 -1.17 -0.39
N ILE A 127 38.48 -0.29 -0.70
CA ILE A 127 38.53 0.50 -1.94
C ILE A 127 39.84 0.20 -2.66
N ASP A 128 39.73 -0.44 -3.82
CA ASP A 128 40.83 -0.67 -4.74
C ASP A 128 40.89 0.46 -5.76
N VAL A 129 41.85 1.36 -5.57
CA VAL A 129 42.21 2.39 -6.54
C VAL A 129 42.98 1.73 -7.68
N ILE A 130 42.28 1.57 -8.82
CA ILE A 130 42.85 1.02 -10.05
C ILE A 130 43.91 1.98 -10.58
N GLU A 131 43.51 3.24 -10.72
CA GLU A 131 44.36 4.33 -11.22
C GLU A 131 43.88 5.67 -10.66
N ALA A 132 44.81 6.50 -10.19
CA ALA A 132 44.58 7.91 -9.90
C ALA A 132 45.62 8.75 -10.64
N GLU A 133 45.16 9.54 -11.61
CA GLU A 133 46.01 10.38 -12.46
C GLU A 133 45.86 11.85 -12.07
N SER A 134 46.99 12.52 -11.88
CA SER A 134 47.10 13.96 -11.64
C SER A 134 48.24 14.55 -12.48
N ASP A 135 48.39 15.87 -12.48
CA ASP A 135 49.46 16.55 -13.23
C ASP A 135 50.88 16.19 -12.73
N SER A 136 51.00 15.76 -11.47
CA SER A 136 52.28 15.55 -10.78
C SER A 136 52.62 14.08 -10.50
N ALA A 137 51.63 13.19 -10.45
CA ALA A 137 51.81 11.78 -10.15
C ALA A 137 50.67 10.89 -10.69
N THR A 138 51.01 9.63 -10.91
CA THR A 138 50.06 8.54 -11.17
C THR A 138 50.20 7.48 -10.09
N ILE A 139 49.09 7.11 -9.47
CA ILE A 139 49.00 6.05 -8.44
C ILE A 139 48.22 4.90 -9.05
N THR A 140 48.70 3.67 -8.88
CA THR A 140 48.04 2.47 -9.42
C THR A 140 48.06 1.34 -8.40
N GLY A 141 47.00 0.54 -8.37
CA GLY A 141 46.93 -0.68 -7.56
C GLY A 141 47.01 -0.44 -6.05
N ALA A 142 46.37 0.63 -5.58
CA ALA A 142 46.33 0.98 -4.16
C ALA A 142 45.06 0.43 -3.51
N THR A 143 45.17 -0.23 -2.35
CA THR A 143 44.03 -0.72 -1.58
C THR A 143 43.90 0.06 -0.27
N LEU A 144 42.71 0.57 0.00
CA LEU A 144 42.36 1.37 1.17
C LEU A 144 41.26 0.64 1.97
N GLU A 145 41.34 0.65 3.30
CA GLU A 145 40.36 -0.02 4.16
C GLU A 145 39.82 0.92 5.25
N ALA A 146 38.52 0.84 5.54
CA ALA A 146 37.89 1.55 6.65
C ALA A 146 36.85 0.66 7.37
N PRO A 147 36.71 0.77 8.71
CA PRO A 147 35.67 0.06 9.43
C PRO A 147 34.30 0.69 9.16
N VAL A 148 33.27 -0.15 9.02
CA VAL A 148 31.88 0.26 8.84
C VAL A 148 31.04 -0.40 9.93
N GLU A 149 30.55 0.40 10.87
CA GLU A 149 29.56 -0.06 11.84
C GLU A 149 28.21 -0.26 11.16
N TYR A 150 27.52 -1.36 11.45
CA TYR A 150 26.20 -1.64 10.90
C TYR A 150 25.28 -2.36 11.88
N ASP A 151 23.97 -2.17 11.69
CA ASP A 151 22.88 -2.81 12.42
C ASP A 151 21.69 -2.93 11.46
N CYS A 152 21.79 -3.90 10.55
CA CYS A 152 20.85 -4.12 9.46
C CYS A 152 19.69 -5.00 9.91
N PRO A 153 18.43 -4.63 9.59
CA PRO A 153 17.26 -5.40 9.98
C PRO A 153 17.24 -6.79 9.33
N GLY A 154 17.02 -7.81 10.16
CA GLY A 154 16.78 -9.22 9.82
C GLY A 154 16.55 -9.99 11.11
N ARG A 155 16.53 -11.32 11.06
CA ARG A 155 16.20 -12.13 12.24
C ARG A 155 17.17 -11.88 13.40
N SER A 156 16.64 -11.41 14.53
CA SER A 156 17.47 -11.13 15.71
C SER A 156 17.72 -12.41 16.51
N GLY A 157 18.82 -13.09 16.20
CA GLY A 157 19.33 -14.20 17.02
C GLY A 157 19.91 -15.32 16.18
N GLY A 158 21.24 -15.47 16.19
CA GLY A 158 21.97 -16.60 15.59
C GLY A 158 21.75 -17.95 16.29
N GLY A 159 20.51 -18.25 16.68
CA GLY A 159 20.09 -19.60 17.04
C GLY A 159 20.04 -20.49 15.78
N PRO A 160 20.14 -21.82 15.92
CA PRO A 160 19.80 -22.72 14.83
C PRO A 160 18.39 -22.39 14.33
N PRO A 161 18.15 -22.33 13.01
CA PRO A 161 16.80 -22.13 12.49
C PRO A 161 15.89 -23.23 13.04
N ASP A 162 14.66 -22.87 13.43
CA ASP A 162 13.67 -23.89 13.71
C ASP A 162 13.40 -24.68 12.41
N PRO A 163 13.05 -25.99 12.49
CA PRO A 163 12.77 -26.77 11.30
C PRO A 163 11.69 -26.11 10.43
N GLY A 164 12.02 -25.83 9.17
CA GLY A 164 11.13 -25.14 8.23
C GLY A 164 11.41 -23.64 8.09
N GLU A 165 12.46 -23.12 8.71
CA GLU A 165 12.85 -21.71 8.59
C GLU A 165 14.18 -21.52 7.83
N PRO A 166 14.34 -20.39 7.11
CA PRO A 166 15.56 -20.11 6.37
C PRO A 166 16.77 -19.96 7.31
N PRO A 167 17.97 -20.38 6.88
CA PRO A 167 19.16 -20.34 7.71
C PRO A 167 19.69 -18.92 7.91
N GLY A 168 20.23 -18.65 9.10
CA GLY A 168 20.84 -17.36 9.45
C GLY A 168 19.81 -16.24 9.58
N ASP A 169 20.19 -15.04 9.13
CA ASP A 169 19.36 -13.83 9.27
C ASP A 169 18.42 -13.60 8.08
N ALA A 170 18.31 -14.57 7.17
CA ALA A 170 17.46 -14.49 5.99
C ALA A 170 15.97 -14.50 6.36
N ILE A 171 15.21 -13.62 5.73
CA ILE A 171 13.77 -13.42 5.99
C ILE A 171 12.91 -13.57 4.73
N ALA A 172 13.50 -13.93 3.58
CA ALA A 172 12.75 -14.20 2.36
C ALA A 172 13.43 -15.29 1.51
N TYR A 173 12.62 -16.15 0.90
CA TYR A 173 13.06 -17.27 0.06
C TYR A 173 12.02 -17.63 -1.00
N ILE A 174 12.47 -18.33 -2.05
CA ILE A 174 11.63 -18.92 -3.08
C ILE A 174 11.31 -20.35 -2.65
N ASP A 175 10.04 -20.59 -2.35
CA ASP A 175 9.52 -21.90 -1.96
C ASP A 175 9.17 -22.69 -3.23
N GLY A 176 10.05 -23.61 -3.62
CA GLY A 176 9.87 -24.38 -4.84
C GLY A 176 8.78 -25.45 -4.77
N ASN A 177 8.36 -25.85 -3.56
CA ASN A 177 7.40 -26.93 -3.34
C ASN A 177 6.02 -26.44 -2.86
N GLU A 178 5.92 -25.15 -2.55
CA GLU A 178 4.71 -24.44 -2.10
C GLU A 178 4.13 -24.96 -0.77
N ASP A 179 4.98 -25.46 0.14
CA ASP A 179 4.61 -25.92 1.49
C ASP A 179 4.77 -24.84 2.59
N LEU A 180 5.17 -23.62 2.21
CA LEU A 180 5.40 -22.45 3.05
C LEU A 180 6.53 -22.62 4.08
N SER A 181 7.33 -23.67 3.95
CA SER A 181 8.46 -23.96 4.82
C SER A 181 9.75 -23.93 4.02
N PHE A 182 10.80 -23.38 4.62
CA PHE A 182 12.11 -23.42 3.99
C PHE A 182 12.63 -24.86 3.93
N ASN A 183 12.96 -25.29 2.72
CA ASN A 183 13.47 -26.60 2.37
C ASN A 183 14.97 -26.51 1.97
N GLU A 184 15.71 -27.60 2.14
CA GLU A 184 17.08 -27.68 1.62
C GLU A 184 17.06 -27.58 0.09
N GLY A 185 17.61 -26.48 -0.43
CA GLY A 185 17.61 -26.18 -1.87
C GLY A 185 16.76 -24.97 -2.26
N ASP A 186 15.93 -24.45 -1.35
CA ASP A 186 15.21 -23.21 -1.59
C ASP A 186 16.17 -22.03 -1.74
N GLN A 187 15.86 -21.17 -2.70
CA GLN A 187 16.70 -20.03 -3.01
C GLN A 187 16.36 -18.88 -2.06
N ILE A 188 17.36 -18.43 -1.29
CA ILE A 188 17.26 -17.19 -0.52
C ILE A 188 17.18 -16.01 -1.49
N VAL A 189 16.22 -15.11 -1.27
CA VAL A 189 16.13 -13.86 -2.02
C VAL A 189 17.16 -12.90 -1.45
N GLU A 190 17.88 -12.13 -2.27
CA GLU A 190 18.89 -11.18 -1.76
C GLU A 190 18.48 -9.72 -1.87
N ASP A 191 17.66 -9.38 -2.86
CA ASP A 191 17.08 -8.05 -3.01
C ASP A 191 15.56 -8.17 -3.00
N LEU A 192 14.96 -7.78 -1.88
CA LEU A 192 13.52 -7.82 -1.71
C LEU A 192 12.82 -6.54 -2.19
N ALA A 193 13.54 -5.41 -2.27
CA ALA A 193 12.91 -4.11 -2.56
C ALA A 193 12.49 -3.98 -4.03
N SER A 194 13.20 -4.65 -4.93
CA SER A 194 12.95 -4.69 -6.37
C SER A 194 12.87 -6.13 -6.89
N PHE A 195 12.25 -7.02 -6.12
CA PHE A 195 12.14 -8.43 -6.50
C PHE A 195 11.22 -8.59 -7.73
N ASP A 196 11.73 -9.24 -8.77
CA ASP A 196 11.02 -9.51 -10.02
C ASP A 196 11.35 -10.93 -10.49
N ASN A 197 10.39 -11.84 -10.28
CA ASN A 197 10.43 -13.21 -10.78
C ASN A 197 9.02 -13.81 -10.87
N ASP A 198 8.39 -13.66 -12.03
CA ASP A 198 7.05 -14.15 -12.37
C ASP A 198 6.79 -15.65 -12.13
N SER A 199 7.84 -16.43 -11.95
CA SER A 199 7.79 -17.89 -11.76
C SER A 199 7.98 -18.30 -10.29
N ALA A 200 8.38 -17.38 -9.42
CA ALA A 200 8.71 -17.67 -8.03
C ALA A 200 7.49 -17.64 -7.11
N ALA A 201 7.35 -18.64 -6.25
CA ALA A 201 6.53 -18.55 -5.05
C ALA A 201 7.37 -17.95 -3.93
N LEU A 202 7.20 -16.65 -3.68
CA LEU A 202 7.99 -15.89 -2.72
C LEU A 202 7.37 -16.01 -1.33
N VAL A 203 8.18 -16.38 -0.33
CA VAL A 203 7.80 -16.32 1.09
C VAL A 203 8.67 -15.27 1.79
N ILE A 204 8.04 -14.38 2.55
CA ILE A 204 8.65 -13.36 3.41
C ILE A 204 8.25 -13.68 4.85
N ALA A 205 9.18 -14.23 5.62
CA ALA A 205 8.99 -14.72 6.98
C ALA A 205 10.01 -14.09 7.93
N GLY A 206 9.74 -12.84 8.33
CA GLY A 206 10.54 -12.05 9.26
C GLY A 206 10.41 -12.46 10.73
N GLY A 207 9.48 -13.36 11.09
CA GLY A 207 9.36 -13.88 12.47
C GLY A 207 9.08 -12.81 13.53
N GLY A 208 8.18 -11.86 13.22
CA GLY A 208 7.81 -10.72 14.05
C GLY A 208 8.58 -9.44 13.76
N GLU A 209 9.64 -9.50 12.94
CA GLU A 209 10.55 -8.38 12.71
C GLU A 209 10.00 -7.31 11.73
N THR A 210 10.63 -6.14 11.76
CA THR A 210 10.37 -5.04 10.84
C THR A 210 11.44 -4.93 9.75
N ILE A 211 11.02 -5.05 8.49
CA ILE A 211 11.80 -4.74 7.30
C ILE A 211 11.52 -3.28 6.92
N ASP A 212 12.39 -2.36 7.34
CA ASP A 212 12.24 -0.92 7.08
C ASP A 212 13.01 -0.48 5.82
N PHE A 213 12.34 -0.42 4.67
CA PHE A 213 12.89 0.07 3.39
C PHE A 213 13.11 1.59 3.33
N ARG A 214 12.86 2.33 4.43
CA ARG A 214 13.11 3.77 4.55
C ARG A 214 12.57 4.59 3.40
N ASN A 215 13.41 5.08 2.49
CA ASN A 215 12.99 5.92 1.37
C ASN A 215 13.06 5.19 0.03
N ALA A 216 13.21 3.86 0.02
CA ALA A 216 13.10 3.07 -1.21
C ALA A 216 11.63 2.83 -1.55
N GLN A 217 11.35 2.84 -2.85
CA GLN A 217 10.11 2.23 -3.34
C GLN A 217 10.30 0.71 -3.25
N VAL A 218 9.24 0.02 -2.84
CA VAL A 218 9.18 -1.44 -2.83
C VAL A 218 8.28 -1.85 -3.99
N ASP A 219 8.81 -2.68 -4.88
CA ASP A 219 8.11 -3.29 -6.00
C ASP A 219 8.46 -4.77 -6.01
N ILE A 220 7.49 -5.62 -5.71
CA ILE A 220 7.64 -7.07 -5.64
C ILE A 220 6.70 -7.68 -6.67
N GLU A 221 7.26 -8.37 -7.65
CA GLU A 221 6.54 -9.09 -8.69
C GLU A 221 6.93 -10.57 -8.65
N ALA A 222 5.94 -11.45 -8.44
CA ALA A 222 6.16 -12.88 -8.26
C ALA A 222 5.00 -13.71 -8.84
N LYS A 223 5.14 -15.04 -8.89
CA LYS A 223 3.99 -15.94 -9.15
C LYS A 223 2.99 -15.86 -8.00
N SER A 224 3.50 -15.91 -6.77
CA SER A 224 2.74 -15.77 -5.53
C SER A 224 3.63 -15.14 -4.45
N VAL A 225 3.01 -14.46 -3.48
CA VAL A 225 3.71 -13.83 -2.37
C VAL A 225 3.02 -14.18 -1.06
N VAL A 226 3.76 -14.69 -0.09
CA VAL A 226 3.29 -14.89 1.28
C VAL A 226 4.11 -14.01 2.20
N VAL A 227 3.44 -13.22 3.03
CA VAL A 227 4.05 -12.41 4.08
C VAL A 227 3.49 -12.89 5.41
N ASP A 228 4.37 -13.40 6.26
CA ASP A 228 4.01 -14.04 7.51
C ASP A 228 4.69 -13.37 8.69
N GLU A 229 3.90 -12.99 9.69
CA GLU A 229 4.33 -12.34 10.92
C GLU A 229 5.37 -11.22 10.69
N THR A 230 5.25 -10.43 9.62
CA THR A 230 6.30 -9.49 9.22
C THR A 230 5.76 -8.07 9.06
N THR A 231 6.55 -7.08 9.49
CA THR A 231 6.26 -5.68 9.16
C THR A 231 7.09 -5.21 7.96
N LEU A 232 6.45 -4.97 6.82
CA LEU A 232 7.03 -4.28 5.66
C LEU A 232 6.78 -2.78 5.78
N LYS A 233 7.85 -1.99 5.91
CA LYS A 233 7.74 -0.56 6.18
C LYS A 233 8.54 0.26 5.18
N THR A 234 7.94 1.30 4.63
CA THR A 234 8.63 2.27 3.78
C THR A 234 8.03 3.68 3.92
N ASN A 235 8.76 4.71 3.54
CA ASN A 235 8.26 6.07 3.38
C ASN A 235 7.71 6.30 1.96
N LYS A 236 8.09 5.48 0.96
CA LYS A 236 7.61 5.59 -0.43
C LYS A 236 6.53 4.55 -0.71
N GLN A 237 6.24 4.35 -1.99
CA GLN A 237 5.25 3.37 -2.45
C GLN A 237 5.71 1.95 -2.11
N LEU A 238 4.74 1.12 -1.75
CA LEU A 238 4.89 -0.33 -1.71
C LEU A 238 3.89 -0.95 -2.68
N LYS A 239 4.41 -1.75 -3.59
CA LYS A 239 3.66 -2.46 -4.63
C LYS A 239 4.00 -3.95 -4.53
N ILE A 240 2.98 -4.79 -4.49
CA ILE A 240 3.11 -6.25 -4.55
C ILE A 240 2.14 -6.76 -5.61
N GLU A 241 2.67 -7.41 -6.63
CA GLU A 241 1.90 -8.00 -7.72
C GLU A 241 2.18 -9.50 -7.83
N ALA A 242 1.11 -10.29 -7.90
CA ALA A 242 1.17 -11.72 -8.19
C ALA A 242 0.23 -12.06 -9.36
N ASP A 243 0.73 -11.88 -10.58
CA ASP A 243 -0.08 -11.99 -11.81
C ASP A 243 -0.77 -13.34 -11.96
N ASP A 244 -0.11 -14.42 -11.50
CA ASP A 244 -0.58 -15.77 -11.73
C ASP A 244 -1.06 -16.52 -10.49
N GLY A 245 -0.93 -15.93 -9.31
CA GLY A 245 -1.20 -16.61 -8.05
C GLY A 245 -1.70 -15.68 -6.95
N THR A 246 -1.38 -16.05 -5.72
CA THR A 246 -1.98 -15.47 -4.52
C THR A 246 -1.04 -14.50 -3.85
N VAL A 247 -1.58 -13.42 -3.28
CA VAL A 247 -0.89 -12.65 -2.23
C VAL A 247 -1.55 -12.95 -0.89
N SER A 248 -0.79 -13.47 0.07
CA SER A 248 -1.29 -13.82 1.40
C SER A 248 -0.54 -13.07 2.50
N PHE A 249 -1.29 -12.48 3.43
CA PHE A 249 -0.78 -11.88 4.64
C PHE A 249 -1.34 -12.59 5.87
N ARG A 250 -0.46 -13.03 6.77
CA ARG A 250 -0.85 -13.56 8.08
C ARG A 250 -0.14 -12.76 9.17
N ASP A 251 -0.92 -12.20 10.08
CA ASP A 251 -0.43 -11.47 11.27
C ASP A 251 0.67 -10.45 10.94
N SER A 252 0.54 -9.82 9.77
CA SER A 252 1.58 -8.99 9.17
C SER A 252 1.19 -7.52 9.16
N THR A 253 2.16 -6.65 8.91
CA THR A 253 1.93 -5.21 8.77
C THR A 253 2.56 -4.68 7.48
N ILE A 254 1.81 -3.89 6.72
CA ILE A 254 2.33 -3.04 5.65
C ILE A 254 2.18 -1.59 6.11
N ASP A 255 3.28 -0.84 6.22
CA ASP A 255 3.25 0.57 6.63
C ASP A 255 3.97 1.49 5.64
N THR A 256 3.21 2.36 4.97
CA THR A 256 3.75 3.39 4.08
C THR A 256 3.57 4.80 4.66
N LYS A 257 4.65 5.45 5.11
CA LYS A 257 4.54 6.77 5.77
C LYS A 257 4.15 7.91 4.83
N ASN A 258 4.61 7.90 3.57
CA ASN A 258 4.31 8.96 2.59
C ASN A 258 4.00 8.44 1.17
N GLY A 259 4.01 7.12 0.98
CA GLY A 259 3.66 6.47 -0.27
C GLY A 259 2.25 5.93 -0.28
N GLN A 260 1.91 5.28 -1.38
CA GLN A 260 0.68 4.50 -1.54
C GLN A 260 0.99 3.01 -1.34
N VAL A 261 -0.04 2.22 -1.06
CA VAL A 261 0.00 0.76 -1.09
C VAL A 261 -0.81 0.30 -2.30
N ASP A 262 -0.23 -0.53 -3.16
CA ASP A 262 -0.90 -1.16 -4.30
C ASP A 262 -0.66 -2.66 -4.25
N LEU A 263 -1.72 -3.44 -4.05
CA LEU A 263 -1.67 -4.90 -3.98
C LEU A 263 -2.55 -5.47 -5.08
N LYS A 264 -2.00 -6.34 -5.91
CA LYS A 264 -2.69 -6.93 -7.06
C LYS A 264 -2.37 -8.41 -7.18
N ALA A 265 -3.38 -9.26 -7.30
CA ALA A 265 -3.16 -10.70 -7.47
C ALA A 265 -4.38 -11.38 -8.07
N LYS A 266 -4.30 -12.67 -8.41
CA LYS A 266 -5.49 -13.47 -8.72
C LYS A 266 -6.41 -13.63 -7.51
N GLU A 267 -5.81 -13.87 -6.34
CA GLU A 267 -6.46 -13.98 -5.03
C GLU A 267 -5.65 -13.19 -4.01
N ILE A 268 -6.32 -12.46 -3.11
CA ILE A 268 -5.65 -11.81 -1.99
C ILE A 268 -6.31 -12.25 -0.69
N THR A 269 -5.50 -12.77 0.24
CA THR A 269 -5.93 -13.14 1.59
C THR A 269 -5.14 -12.35 2.64
N ALA A 270 -5.84 -11.82 3.64
CA ALA A 270 -5.24 -11.10 4.76
C ALA A 270 -5.98 -11.50 6.04
N SER A 271 -5.25 -12.06 7.01
CA SER A 271 -5.77 -12.44 8.33
C SER A 271 -4.97 -11.76 9.42
N GLY A 272 -5.63 -11.09 10.37
CA GLY A 272 -4.95 -10.39 11.47
C GLY A 272 -3.97 -9.30 11.01
N THR A 273 -4.13 -8.81 9.78
CA THR A 273 -3.11 -7.98 9.11
C THR A 273 -3.46 -6.50 9.18
N THR A 274 -2.44 -5.64 9.30
CA THR A 274 -2.59 -4.19 9.27
C THR A 274 -1.96 -3.58 8.02
N ILE A 275 -2.73 -2.87 7.22
CA ILE A 275 -2.27 -2.14 6.04
C ILE A 275 -2.48 -0.65 6.28
N THR A 276 -1.40 0.10 6.50
CA THR A 276 -1.42 1.54 6.75
C THR A 276 -0.73 2.32 5.65
N SER A 277 -1.34 3.44 5.29
CA SER A 277 -0.74 4.39 4.35
C SER A 277 -1.11 5.82 4.72
N ASN A 278 -0.22 6.75 4.39
CA ASN A 278 -0.60 8.16 4.39
C ASN A 278 -1.30 8.58 3.09
N LYS A 279 -1.11 7.84 1.98
CA LYS A 279 -1.79 8.07 0.69
C LYS A 279 -2.73 6.91 0.38
N GLN A 280 -3.02 6.68 -0.89
CA GLN A 280 -3.99 5.69 -1.33
C GLN A 280 -3.58 4.28 -0.90
N ILE A 281 -4.58 3.49 -0.53
CA ILE A 281 -4.46 2.04 -0.45
C ILE A 281 -5.38 1.48 -1.54
N LYS A 282 -4.82 0.65 -2.41
CA LYS A 282 -5.53 -0.09 -3.45
C LYS A 282 -5.21 -1.57 -3.27
N VAL A 283 -6.26 -2.39 -3.15
CA VAL A 283 -6.15 -3.85 -3.05
C VAL A 283 -7.12 -4.46 -4.06
N GLU A 284 -6.58 -5.16 -5.05
CA GLU A 284 -7.33 -5.69 -6.18
C GLU A 284 -7.04 -7.19 -6.36
N SER A 285 -8.05 -8.00 -6.14
CA SER A 285 -8.07 -9.40 -6.57
C SER A 285 -8.71 -9.48 -7.95
N GLU A 286 -8.04 -10.08 -8.94
CA GLU A 286 -8.46 -10.00 -10.34
C GLU A 286 -9.46 -11.07 -10.76
N SER A 287 -9.33 -12.29 -10.22
CA SER A 287 -10.09 -13.46 -10.69
C SER A 287 -10.71 -14.31 -9.60
N GLU A 288 -10.19 -14.22 -8.37
CA GLU A 288 -10.68 -14.94 -7.19
C GLU A 288 -11.00 -13.97 -6.05
N ALA A 289 -11.30 -14.48 -4.85
CA ALA A 289 -11.78 -13.64 -3.75
C ALA A 289 -10.70 -12.67 -3.23
N LEU A 290 -11.15 -11.50 -2.77
CA LEU A 290 -10.41 -10.67 -1.83
C LEU A 290 -10.95 -10.94 -0.42
N THR A 291 -10.13 -11.49 0.46
CA THR A 291 -10.52 -11.79 1.84
C THR A 291 -9.64 -11.04 2.84
N LEU A 292 -10.26 -10.23 3.69
CA LEU A 292 -9.65 -9.54 4.82
C LEU A 292 -10.42 -9.91 6.09
N THR A 293 -9.90 -10.83 6.88
CA THR A 293 -10.52 -11.24 8.14
C THR A 293 -9.77 -10.61 9.30
N ASP A 294 -10.51 -9.99 10.23
CA ASP A 294 -9.96 -9.37 11.45
C ASP A 294 -8.77 -8.45 11.18
N SER A 295 -8.81 -7.74 10.04
CA SER A 295 -7.70 -6.94 9.51
C SER A 295 -8.01 -5.46 9.57
N THR A 296 -6.98 -4.63 9.52
CA THR A 296 -7.11 -3.16 9.50
C THR A 296 -6.55 -2.59 8.20
N VAL A 297 -7.32 -1.74 7.52
CA VAL A 297 -6.89 -0.98 6.34
C VAL A 297 -7.11 0.50 6.63
N ASP A 298 -6.04 1.25 6.89
CA ASP A 298 -6.12 2.67 7.28
C ASP A 298 -5.31 3.58 6.36
N SER A 299 -6.00 4.43 5.61
CA SER A 299 -5.40 5.52 4.85
C SER A 299 -5.59 6.86 5.53
N LYS A 300 -4.51 7.45 6.05
CA LYS A 300 -4.58 8.72 6.78
C LYS A 300 -5.03 9.88 5.90
N ASN A 301 -4.61 9.98 4.64
CA ASN A 301 -4.96 11.11 3.76
C ASN A 301 -5.32 10.75 2.31
N GLY A 302 -5.27 9.47 1.93
CA GLY A 302 -5.66 8.98 0.60
C GLY A 302 -6.98 8.24 0.61
N GLN A 303 -7.42 7.75 -0.55
CA GLN A 303 -8.61 6.88 -0.63
C GLN A 303 -8.25 5.43 -0.27
N VAL A 304 -9.25 4.65 0.14
CA VAL A 304 -9.14 3.19 0.23
C VAL A 304 -10.04 2.57 -0.83
N GLU A 305 -9.47 1.72 -1.68
CA GLU A 305 -10.17 0.96 -2.71
C GLU A 305 -9.88 -0.53 -2.53
N LEU A 306 -10.93 -1.30 -2.22
CA LEU A 306 -10.89 -2.75 -2.11
C LEU A 306 -11.79 -3.34 -3.20
N LYS A 307 -11.23 -4.23 -4.02
CA LYS A 307 -11.90 -4.72 -5.22
C LYS A 307 -11.60 -6.20 -5.44
N GLY A 308 -12.62 -6.95 -5.86
CA GLY A 308 -12.44 -8.28 -6.41
C GLY A 308 -13.74 -8.87 -6.96
N PRO A 309 -13.71 -10.06 -7.57
CA PRO A 309 -14.91 -10.83 -7.92
C PRO A 309 -15.88 -10.95 -6.74
N SER A 310 -15.40 -11.39 -5.58
CA SER A 310 -16.05 -11.30 -4.27
C SER A 310 -15.12 -10.61 -3.28
N VAL A 311 -15.69 -9.92 -2.30
CA VAL A 311 -14.92 -9.25 -1.24
C VAL A 311 -15.50 -9.64 0.10
N ASP A 312 -14.69 -10.24 0.97
CA ASP A 312 -15.02 -10.49 2.37
C ASP A 312 -14.12 -9.64 3.25
N ALA A 313 -14.70 -8.71 4.01
CA ALA A 313 -13.99 -7.91 5.01
C ALA A 313 -14.61 -8.06 6.40
N SER A 314 -15.09 -9.26 6.74
CA SER A 314 -15.73 -9.56 8.02
C SER A 314 -14.80 -9.30 9.20
N GLY A 315 -15.33 -8.68 10.26
CA GLY A 315 -14.56 -8.28 11.45
C GLY A 315 -13.50 -7.20 11.21
N SER A 316 -13.29 -6.78 9.96
CA SER A 316 -12.20 -5.87 9.59
C SER A 316 -12.58 -4.40 9.78
N THR A 317 -11.56 -3.57 9.92
CA THR A 317 -11.68 -2.11 10.03
C THR A 317 -11.09 -1.43 8.79
N VAL A 318 -11.91 -0.67 8.06
CA VAL A 318 -11.52 0.08 6.87
C VAL A 318 -11.73 1.58 7.15
N THR A 319 -10.64 2.33 7.25
CA THR A 319 -10.70 3.74 7.65
C THR A 319 -9.94 4.67 6.71
N THR A 320 -10.46 5.88 6.54
CA THR A 320 -9.74 6.96 5.87
C THR A 320 -10.27 8.36 6.19
N ASN A 321 -9.48 9.39 5.90
CA ASN A 321 -9.99 10.76 5.82
C ASN A 321 -10.65 11.11 4.47
N LYS A 322 -10.45 10.33 3.41
CA LYS A 322 -11.00 10.55 2.06
C LYS A 322 -12.07 9.50 1.74
N GLN A 323 -12.15 9.07 0.49
CA GLN A 323 -13.19 8.14 0.03
C GLN A 323 -12.85 6.71 0.40
N VAL A 324 -13.88 5.96 0.81
CA VAL A 324 -13.86 4.51 0.85
C VAL A 324 -14.66 3.97 -0.34
N LYS A 325 -14.09 3.02 -1.08
CA LYS A 325 -14.77 2.28 -2.15
C LYS A 325 -14.51 0.78 -1.96
N LEU A 326 -15.57 0.03 -1.69
CA LEU A 326 -15.53 -1.44 -1.67
C LEU A 326 -16.41 -1.94 -2.81
N SER A 327 -15.90 -2.87 -3.61
CA SER A 327 -16.60 -3.35 -4.78
C SER A 327 -16.34 -4.84 -5.01
N SER A 328 -17.40 -5.65 -4.89
CA SER A 328 -17.41 -6.96 -5.51
C SER A 328 -17.99 -6.86 -6.92
N GLU A 329 -17.38 -7.54 -7.90
CA GLU A 329 -17.75 -7.42 -9.32
C GLU A 329 -18.77 -8.46 -9.78
N SER A 330 -18.88 -9.59 -9.07
CA SER A 330 -19.79 -10.67 -9.47
C SER A 330 -20.32 -11.52 -8.31
N GLY A 331 -19.62 -11.53 -7.17
CA GLY A 331 -20.01 -12.23 -5.95
C GLY A 331 -20.38 -11.30 -4.81
N ALA A 332 -20.51 -11.86 -3.61
CA ALA A 332 -20.91 -11.11 -2.43
C ALA A 332 -19.85 -10.08 -2.01
N LEU A 333 -20.33 -8.97 -1.45
CA LEU A 333 -19.55 -8.07 -0.59
C LEU A 333 -20.00 -8.33 0.86
N THR A 334 -19.15 -8.97 1.66
CA THR A 334 -19.41 -9.31 3.05
C THR A 334 -18.65 -8.36 3.97
N LEU A 335 -19.37 -7.75 4.90
CA LEU A 335 -18.91 -6.73 5.86
C LEU A 335 -19.46 -7.03 7.27
N THR A 336 -19.73 -8.29 7.57
CA THR A 336 -20.30 -8.69 8.86
C THR A 336 -19.41 -8.23 10.01
N ASP A 337 -20.00 -7.51 10.97
CA ASP A 337 -19.31 -6.91 12.12
C ASP A 337 -18.13 -5.99 11.76
N ALA A 338 -18.04 -5.54 10.50
CA ALA A 338 -16.96 -4.68 10.03
C ALA A 338 -17.18 -3.21 10.40
N THR A 339 -16.09 -2.45 10.50
CA THR A 339 -16.12 -0.99 10.60
C THR A 339 -15.68 -0.38 9.28
N VAL A 340 -16.51 0.48 8.69
CA VAL A 340 -16.19 1.24 7.48
C VAL A 340 -16.37 2.74 7.76
N ASP A 341 -15.27 3.44 8.03
CA ASP A 341 -15.30 4.87 8.37
C ASP A 341 -14.56 5.73 7.34
N SER A 342 -15.21 6.79 6.91
CA SER A 342 -14.57 7.87 6.17
C SER A 342 -14.81 9.20 6.88
N LYS A 343 -13.78 9.77 7.51
CA LYS A 343 -13.94 11.01 8.27
C LYS A 343 -14.44 12.17 7.41
N ASN A 344 -14.01 12.31 6.15
CA ASN A 344 -14.39 13.47 5.33
C ASN A 344 -14.72 13.17 3.85
N GLY A 345 -14.60 11.94 3.36
CA GLY A 345 -14.98 11.54 2.00
C GLY A 345 -16.30 10.76 1.96
N GLN A 346 -16.65 10.29 0.76
CA GLN A 346 -17.84 9.46 0.57
C GLN A 346 -17.53 8.00 0.88
N ILE A 347 -18.55 7.22 1.24
CA ILE A 347 -18.47 5.76 1.25
C ILE A 347 -19.30 5.25 0.08
N LYS A 348 -18.68 4.38 -0.74
CA LYS A 348 -19.36 3.67 -1.83
C LYS A 348 -19.16 2.17 -1.67
N LEU A 349 -20.27 1.45 -1.50
CA LEU A 349 -20.29 0.00 -1.40
C LEU A 349 -21.05 -0.55 -2.60
N LYS A 350 -20.45 -1.50 -3.31
CA LYS A 350 -21.06 -2.17 -4.45
C LYS A 350 -20.88 -3.69 -4.34
N GLY A 351 -21.93 -4.47 -4.58
CA GLY A 351 -21.79 -5.93 -4.60
C GLY A 351 -22.97 -6.72 -5.15
N TYR A 352 -22.89 -8.06 -5.04
CA TYR A 352 -23.78 -9.04 -5.69
C TYR A 352 -23.97 -10.34 -4.87
N PRO A 353 -24.65 -10.42 -3.71
CA PRO A 353 -25.32 -9.41 -2.88
C PRO A 353 -24.37 -8.62 -1.95
N ILE A 354 -24.92 -7.84 -1.00
CA ILE A 354 -24.17 -7.20 0.09
C ILE A 354 -24.70 -7.68 1.45
N ASP A 355 -23.83 -8.23 2.30
CA ASP A 355 -24.13 -8.51 3.70
C ASP A 355 -23.29 -7.59 4.59
N ALA A 356 -23.94 -6.67 5.30
CA ALA A 356 -23.33 -5.76 6.26
C ALA A 356 -24.03 -5.85 7.63
N SER A 357 -24.44 -7.05 8.01
CA SER A 357 -25.02 -7.34 9.32
C SER A 357 -24.05 -6.95 10.44
N GLY A 358 -24.54 -6.24 11.46
CA GLY A 358 -23.72 -5.76 12.59
C GLY A 358 -22.67 -4.69 12.24
N ALA A 359 -22.56 -4.29 10.96
CA ALA A 359 -21.52 -3.37 10.53
C ALA A 359 -21.74 -1.93 11.02
N SER A 360 -20.66 -1.16 11.15
CA SER A 360 -20.69 0.28 11.39
C SER A 360 -20.15 1.04 10.19
N ILE A 361 -21.04 1.69 9.41
CA ILE A 361 -20.73 2.44 8.19
C ILE A 361 -20.92 3.93 8.46
N THR A 362 -19.84 4.69 8.61
CA THR A 362 -19.89 6.08 9.11
C THR A 362 -19.11 7.07 8.26
N THR A 363 -19.69 8.25 8.01
CA THR A 363 -18.97 9.34 7.33
C THR A 363 -19.57 10.71 7.61
N ASN A 364 -18.80 11.77 7.32
CA ASN A 364 -19.33 13.13 7.24
C ASN A 364 -19.98 13.48 5.88
N LYS A 365 -19.79 12.68 4.82
CA LYS A 365 -20.34 12.90 3.47
C LYS A 365 -21.29 11.79 3.06
N GLN A 366 -21.57 11.65 1.76
CA GLN A 366 -22.57 10.72 1.25
C GLN A 366 -22.16 9.26 1.49
N ILE A 367 -23.15 8.44 1.83
CA ILE A 367 -23.09 6.98 1.78
C ILE A 367 -23.93 6.53 0.58
N ASP A 368 -23.34 5.72 -0.29
CA ASP A 368 -23.99 5.10 -1.44
C ASP A 368 -23.74 3.59 -1.38
N VAL A 369 -24.81 2.82 -1.26
CA VAL A 369 -24.76 1.35 -1.19
C VAL A 369 -25.65 0.79 -2.29
N GLU A 370 -25.05 0.03 -3.20
CA GLU A 370 -25.75 -0.58 -4.33
C GLU A 370 -25.43 -2.07 -4.41
N SER A 371 -26.43 -2.89 -4.06
CA SER A 371 -26.40 -4.31 -4.38
C SER A 371 -27.04 -4.52 -5.75
N GLU A 372 -26.34 -5.13 -6.70
CA GLU A 372 -26.88 -5.39 -8.03
C GLU A 372 -27.68 -6.70 -8.10
N SER A 373 -27.50 -7.60 -7.13
CA SER A 373 -28.25 -8.84 -7.00
C SER A 373 -28.63 -9.13 -5.54
N GLY A 374 -29.57 -10.04 -5.33
CA GLY A 374 -29.96 -10.51 -4.00
C GLY A 374 -30.43 -9.42 -3.03
N THR A 375 -30.09 -9.59 -1.75
CA THR A 375 -30.52 -8.71 -0.66
C THR A 375 -29.34 -7.84 -0.20
N LEU A 376 -29.62 -6.58 0.13
CA LEU A 376 -28.74 -5.77 0.96
C LEU A 376 -29.15 -6.02 2.41
N THR A 377 -28.32 -6.73 3.16
CA THR A 377 -28.57 -7.03 4.57
C THR A 377 -27.82 -6.03 5.45
N LEU A 378 -28.55 -5.40 6.35
CA LEU A 378 -28.13 -4.36 7.28
C LEU A 378 -28.64 -4.65 8.69
N THR A 379 -28.99 -5.90 8.99
CA THR A 379 -29.54 -6.30 10.28
C THR A 379 -28.60 -5.89 11.41
N ASP A 380 -29.14 -5.23 12.44
CA ASP A 380 -28.38 -4.71 13.59
C ASP A 380 -27.23 -3.73 13.23
N SER A 381 -27.19 -3.20 12.01
CA SER A 381 -26.11 -2.32 11.54
C SER A 381 -26.34 -0.84 11.90
N THR A 382 -25.25 -0.07 11.85
CA THR A 382 -25.28 1.41 11.89
C THR A 382 -24.85 1.99 10.54
N VAL A 383 -25.67 2.87 9.97
CA VAL A 383 -25.37 3.64 8.76
C VAL A 383 -25.55 5.12 9.07
N ASP A 384 -24.46 5.82 9.40
CA ASP A 384 -24.50 7.23 9.80
C ASP A 384 -23.75 8.14 8.83
N SER A 385 -24.46 9.13 8.30
CA SER A 385 -23.87 10.22 7.54
C SER A 385 -24.12 11.54 8.24
N LYS A 386 -23.10 12.14 8.87
CA LYS A 386 -23.31 13.39 9.62
C LYS A 386 -23.86 14.51 8.76
N ASN A 387 -23.39 14.66 7.51
CA ASN A 387 -23.78 15.80 6.66
C ASN A 387 -24.05 15.47 5.19
N GLY A 388 -24.01 14.20 4.79
CA GLY A 388 -24.27 13.74 3.43
C GLY A 388 -25.59 12.99 3.30
N GLN A 389 -26.00 12.69 2.07
CA GLN A 389 -27.17 11.84 1.84
C GLN A 389 -26.82 10.38 2.11
N ILE A 390 -27.83 9.57 2.45
CA ILE A 390 -27.73 8.11 2.47
C ILE A 390 -28.61 7.58 1.35
N LYS A 391 -28.02 6.78 0.45
CA LYS A 391 -28.72 6.10 -0.64
C LYS A 391 -28.42 4.62 -0.57
N LEU A 392 -29.46 3.82 -0.38
CA LEU A 392 -29.38 2.37 -0.32
C LEU A 392 -30.28 1.81 -1.42
N LYS A 393 -29.72 0.98 -2.30
CA LYS A 393 -30.40 0.43 -3.46
C LYS A 393 -30.04 -1.04 -3.61
N SER A 394 -31.05 -1.89 -3.81
CA SER A 394 -30.88 -3.33 -3.95
C SER A 394 -32.15 -3.96 -4.54
N PRO A 395 -32.12 -5.17 -5.13
CA PRO A 395 -33.34 -5.91 -5.41
C PRO A 395 -34.24 -6.05 -4.16
N SER A 396 -33.68 -6.48 -3.03
CA SER A 396 -34.35 -6.49 -1.71
C SER A 396 -33.48 -5.81 -0.65
N ILE A 397 -34.07 -5.21 0.37
CA ILE A 397 -33.34 -4.63 1.50
C ILE A 397 -33.90 -5.23 2.79
N ASP A 398 -33.02 -5.78 3.61
CA ASP A 398 -33.28 -6.18 4.99
C ASP A 398 -32.46 -5.26 5.89
N ALA A 399 -33.12 -4.39 6.64
CA ALA A 399 -32.49 -3.49 7.60
C ALA A 399 -33.18 -3.61 8.97
N ASP A 400 -33.56 -4.84 9.34
CA ASP A 400 -34.13 -5.17 10.64
C ASP A 400 -33.23 -4.65 11.78
N ARG A 401 -33.81 -3.91 12.73
CA ARG A 401 -33.12 -3.25 13.85
C ARG A 401 -31.97 -2.30 13.47
N ALA A 402 -31.82 -1.93 12.20
CA ALA A 402 -30.74 -1.05 11.76
C ALA A 402 -30.94 0.41 12.25
N SER A 403 -29.84 1.14 12.45
CA SER A 403 -29.85 2.58 12.72
C SER A 403 -29.31 3.35 11.52
N ILE A 404 -30.18 4.03 10.78
CA ILE A 404 -29.86 4.80 9.57
C ILE A 404 -30.10 6.28 9.82
N THR A 405 -29.02 7.07 9.94
CA THR A 405 -29.11 8.46 10.43
C THR A 405 -28.35 9.46 9.59
N THR A 406 -28.94 10.64 9.36
CA THR A 406 -28.22 11.75 8.71
C THR A 406 -28.83 13.12 9.00
N ASN A 407 -28.12 14.19 8.65
CA ASN A 407 -28.69 15.54 8.55
C ASN A 407 -29.35 15.83 7.17
N LYS A 408 -29.17 14.99 6.15
CA LYS A 408 -29.66 15.20 4.77
C LYS A 408 -30.63 14.09 4.36
N GLN A 409 -30.90 13.95 3.07
CA GLN A 409 -31.87 12.97 2.57
C GLN A 409 -31.45 11.53 2.90
N ILE A 410 -32.43 10.71 3.26
CA ILE A 410 -32.33 9.25 3.26
C ILE A 410 -33.20 8.74 2.10
N LYS A 411 -32.65 7.82 1.30
CA LYS A 411 -33.39 7.12 0.25
C LYS A 411 -33.06 5.62 0.29
N LEU A 412 -34.08 4.80 0.55
CA LEU A 412 -34.00 3.33 0.44
C LEU A 412 -34.86 2.88 -0.74
N THR A 413 -34.33 2.01 -1.58
CA THR A 413 -35.05 1.51 -2.77
C THR A 413 -34.80 0.01 -2.94
N ALA A 414 -35.82 -0.79 -2.61
CA ALA A 414 -35.92 -2.18 -2.99
C ALA A 414 -36.57 -2.27 -4.39
N GLU A 415 -35.82 -2.74 -5.38
CA GLU A 415 -36.18 -2.66 -6.80
C GLU A 415 -37.08 -3.78 -7.30
N SER A 416 -37.13 -4.92 -6.60
CA SER A 416 -37.96 -6.06 -7.02
C SER A 416 -38.51 -6.89 -5.88
N GLY A 417 -37.83 -6.94 -4.74
CA GLY A 417 -38.27 -7.61 -3.53
C GLY A 417 -38.69 -6.63 -2.42
N ALA A 418 -38.78 -7.16 -1.21
CA ALA A 418 -39.27 -6.43 -0.06
C ALA A 418 -38.27 -5.38 0.45
N LEU A 419 -38.82 -4.36 1.10
CA LEU A 419 -38.08 -3.47 1.98
C LEU A 419 -38.51 -3.79 3.41
N ASP A 420 -37.65 -4.50 4.14
CA ASP A 420 -37.82 -4.78 5.56
C ASP A 420 -36.99 -3.80 6.39
N ILE A 421 -37.67 -3.03 7.23
CA ILE A 421 -37.10 -2.08 8.18
C ILE A 421 -37.74 -2.30 9.56
N THR A 422 -38.16 -3.53 9.87
CA THR A 422 -38.75 -3.91 11.16
C THR A 422 -37.83 -3.46 12.30
N ASP A 423 -38.40 -2.83 13.32
CA ASP A 423 -37.69 -2.28 14.49
C ASP A 423 -36.51 -1.32 14.16
N ALA A 424 -36.38 -0.87 12.92
CA ALA A 424 -35.29 0.00 12.49
C ALA A 424 -35.53 1.45 12.91
N THR A 425 -34.44 2.20 13.10
CA THR A 425 -34.46 3.64 13.31
C THR A 425 -33.95 4.35 12.07
N ILE A 426 -34.81 5.11 11.38
CA ILE A 426 -34.49 5.90 10.19
C ILE A 426 -34.74 7.37 10.48
N GLN A 427 -33.66 8.14 10.68
CA GLN A 427 -33.77 9.54 11.10
C GLN A 427 -33.01 10.51 10.22
N SER A 428 -33.71 11.54 9.76
CA SER A 428 -33.09 12.68 9.08
C SER A 428 -33.37 13.98 9.80
N LYS A 429 -32.33 14.69 10.27
CA LYS A 429 -32.56 15.97 10.97
C LYS A 429 -33.13 17.05 10.07
N ASN A 430 -32.73 17.13 8.80
CA ASN A 430 -33.12 18.24 7.92
C ASN A 430 -33.42 17.84 6.46
N GLY A 431 -33.42 16.56 6.13
CA GLY A 431 -33.69 16.05 4.79
C GLY A 431 -34.95 15.20 4.73
N GLN A 432 -35.46 15.00 3.52
CA GLN A 432 -36.59 14.09 3.31
C GLN A 432 -36.18 12.63 3.54
N ILE A 433 -37.15 11.80 3.89
CA ILE A 433 -37.01 10.35 3.94
C ILE A 433 -37.89 9.77 2.83
N GLU A 434 -37.29 9.01 1.91
CA GLU A 434 -37.98 8.33 0.81
C GLU A 434 -37.69 6.83 0.89
N LEU A 435 -38.71 6.04 1.20
CA LEU A 435 -38.61 4.58 1.30
C LEU A 435 -39.47 3.97 0.20
N LYS A 436 -38.86 3.17 -0.67
CA LYS A 436 -39.54 2.56 -1.81
C LYS A 436 -39.32 1.06 -1.84
N SER A 437 -40.41 0.31 -1.98
CA SER A 437 -40.43 -1.11 -2.30
C SER A 437 -41.23 -1.34 -3.58
N ASN A 438 -40.70 -2.19 -4.46
CA ASN A 438 -41.44 -2.74 -5.60
C ASN A 438 -42.10 -4.10 -5.28
N ALA A 439 -41.98 -4.58 -4.03
CA ALA A 439 -42.84 -5.60 -3.45
C ALA A 439 -43.49 -5.02 -2.19
N GLU A 440 -43.43 -5.73 -1.06
CA GLU A 440 -43.97 -5.31 0.24
C GLU A 440 -43.04 -4.35 0.99
N LEU A 441 -43.59 -3.51 1.85
CA LEU A 441 -42.85 -2.66 2.79
C LEU A 441 -43.23 -3.07 4.21
N LEU A 442 -42.26 -3.61 4.96
CA LEU A 442 -42.42 -4.07 6.34
C LEU A 442 -41.70 -3.08 7.26
N ALA A 443 -42.45 -2.38 8.11
CA ALA A 443 -41.92 -1.37 9.03
C ALA A 443 -42.56 -1.46 10.41
N SER A 444 -42.93 -2.66 10.82
CA SER A 444 -43.47 -2.90 12.16
C SER A 444 -42.44 -2.45 13.21
N GLY A 445 -42.88 -1.67 14.20
CA GLY A 445 -42.00 -1.14 15.25
C GLY A 445 -40.96 -0.10 14.81
N ALA A 446 -40.88 0.22 13.51
CA ALA A 446 -39.87 1.14 12.98
C ALA A 446 -40.10 2.58 13.43
N VAL A 447 -39.01 3.33 13.63
CA VAL A 447 -39.03 4.78 13.91
C VAL A 447 -38.55 5.55 12.70
N ILE A 448 -39.43 6.36 12.09
CA ILE A 448 -39.17 7.17 10.91
C ILE A 448 -39.38 8.65 11.27
N ASP A 449 -38.30 9.39 11.52
CA ASP A 449 -38.36 10.79 12.01
C ASP A 449 -37.60 11.75 11.09
N THR A 450 -38.27 12.84 10.69
CA THR A 450 -37.60 13.98 10.08
C THR A 450 -38.28 15.32 10.36
N ASN A 451 -37.57 16.41 10.13
CA ASN A 451 -38.16 17.75 10.05
C ASN A 451 -38.77 18.07 8.67
N LYS A 452 -38.63 17.20 7.66
CA LYS A 452 -39.08 17.39 6.27
C LYS A 452 -40.06 16.28 5.86
N GLN A 453 -40.32 16.16 4.56
CA GLN A 453 -41.28 15.18 4.03
C GLN A 453 -40.85 13.73 4.30
N ILE A 454 -41.84 12.88 4.60
CA ILE A 454 -41.72 11.42 4.59
C ILE A 454 -42.55 10.88 3.43
N LYS A 455 -41.96 10.02 2.61
CA LYS A 455 -42.64 9.33 1.51
C LYS A 455 -42.37 7.83 1.60
N LEU A 456 -43.43 7.06 1.82
CA LEU A 456 -43.40 5.60 1.78
C LEU A 456 -44.11 5.14 0.51
N THR A 457 -43.49 4.27 -0.28
CA THR A 457 -44.07 3.70 -1.50
C THR A 457 -43.88 2.20 -1.50
N SER A 458 -44.97 1.46 -1.65
CA SER A 458 -44.97 0.00 -1.79
C SER A 458 -45.70 -0.37 -3.09
N SER A 459 -45.29 -1.45 -3.75
CA SER A 459 -46.09 -2.06 -4.82
C SER A 459 -46.85 -3.30 -4.36
N GLY A 460 -46.69 -3.72 -3.11
CA GLY A 460 -47.50 -4.74 -2.45
C GLY A 460 -48.09 -4.16 -1.16
N ASP A 461 -48.23 -5.01 -0.15
CA ASP A 461 -48.71 -4.61 1.16
C ASP A 461 -47.73 -3.65 1.87
N MET A 462 -48.26 -2.86 2.79
CA MET A 462 -47.51 -1.95 3.64
C MET A 462 -47.92 -2.19 5.10
N THR A 463 -46.98 -2.63 5.91
CA THR A 463 -47.19 -2.95 7.33
C THR A 463 -46.45 -1.94 8.19
N LEU A 464 -47.19 -1.18 8.99
CA LEU A 464 -46.69 -0.11 9.87
C LEU A 464 -47.12 -0.35 11.32
N ASP A 465 -47.37 -1.59 11.71
CA ASP A 465 -47.89 -1.91 13.04
C ASP A 465 -46.89 -1.46 14.12
N ASN A 466 -47.35 -0.67 15.09
CA ASN A 466 -46.54 -0.04 16.13
C ASN A 466 -45.40 0.88 15.61
N ALA A 467 -45.43 1.27 14.34
CA ALA A 467 -44.43 2.18 13.79
C ALA A 467 -44.64 3.62 14.29
N GLU A 468 -43.55 4.40 14.36
CA GLU A 468 -43.58 5.83 14.63
C GLU A 468 -43.19 6.62 13.37
N ILE A 469 -44.15 7.34 12.78
CA ILE A 469 -43.92 8.20 11.62
C ILE A 469 -44.06 9.66 12.05
N ARG A 470 -42.94 10.37 12.12
CA ARG A 470 -42.87 11.76 12.61
C ARG A 470 -42.27 12.72 11.59
N SER A 471 -43.07 13.66 11.10
CA SER A 471 -42.62 14.80 10.29
C SER A 471 -42.93 16.12 10.98
N LYS A 472 -41.92 16.83 11.52
CA LYS A 472 -42.19 18.03 12.34
C LYS A 472 -42.71 19.23 11.54
N ASN A 473 -42.26 19.40 10.30
CA ASN A 473 -42.65 20.53 9.44
C ASN A 473 -43.02 20.11 8.01
N GLY A 474 -43.00 18.81 7.70
CA GLY A 474 -43.37 18.27 6.41
C GLY A 474 -44.67 17.47 6.49
N GLU A 475 -45.07 16.97 5.34
CA GLU A 475 -46.16 16.01 5.20
C GLU A 475 -45.60 14.59 5.21
N ALA A 476 -46.38 13.64 5.69
CA ALA A 476 -46.11 12.22 5.51
C ALA A 476 -47.14 11.61 4.54
N SER A 477 -46.64 10.84 3.57
CA SER A 477 -47.47 10.24 2.52
C SER A 477 -47.15 8.76 2.30
N LEU A 478 -48.20 7.98 2.12
CA LEU A 478 -48.16 6.54 1.84
C LEU A 478 -48.72 6.30 0.44
N THR A 479 -48.01 5.54 -0.38
CA THR A 479 -48.46 5.18 -1.73
C THR A 479 -48.37 3.67 -1.91
N LEU A 480 -49.49 3.03 -2.18
CA LEU A 480 -49.57 1.61 -2.52
C LEU A 480 -49.93 1.50 -4.00
N ASN A 481 -49.00 1.03 -4.84
CA ASN A 481 -49.18 1.04 -6.30
C ASN A 481 -50.13 -0.05 -6.81
N GLN A 482 -50.70 -0.87 -5.92
CA GLN A 482 -51.69 -1.90 -6.24
C GLN A 482 -52.97 -1.68 -5.44
N ALA A 483 -54.11 -1.63 -6.11
CA ALA A 483 -55.41 -1.43 -5.45
C ALA A 483 -55.81 -2.60 -4.54
N SER A 484 -55.28 -3.80 -4.78
CA SER A 484 -55.47 -4.99 -3.94
C SER A 484 -54.61 -5.01 -2.68
N ALA A 485 -53.64 -4.09 -2.56
CA ALA A 485 -52.74 -4.07 -1.43
C ALA A 485 -53.45 -3.63 -0.14
N THR A 486 -52.91 -4.10 0.98
CA THR A 486 -53.37 -3.77 2.33
C THR A 486 -52.38 -2.82 3.00
N LEU A 487 -52.93 -1.78 3.63
CA LEU A 487 -52.23 -0.94 4.58
C LEU A 487 -52.59 -1.41 6.00
N ALA A 488 -51.67 -2.07 6.69
CA ALA A 488 -51.79 -2.45 8.10
C ALA A 488 -51.10 -1.40 8.99
N ILE A 489 -51.83 -0.84 9.96
CA ILE A 489 -51.41 0.35 10.74
C ILE A 489 -51.79 0.26 12.23
N ASP A 490 -51.88 -0.94 12.78
CA ASP A 490 -52.36 -1.12 14.16
C ASP A 490 -51.35 -0.57 15.17
N GLY A 491 -51.81 0.28 16.10
CA GLY A 491 -50.95 0.84 17.15
C GLY A 491 -49.93 1.89 16.69
N ALA A 492 -49.93 2.28 15.42
CA ALA A 492 -48.96 3.24 14.88
C ALA A 492 -49.12 4.66 15.43
N VAL A 493 -48.03 5.42 15.50
CA VAL A 493 -48.01 6.85 15.83
C VAL A 493 -47.79 7.66 14.55
N MET A 494 -48.83 8.38 14.13
CA MET A 494 -48.82 9.22 12.92
C MET A 494 -48.80 10.70 13.31
N GLN A 495 -47.66 11.36 13.16
CA GLN A 495 -47.49 12.77 13.52
C GLN A 495 -46.78 13.52 12.40
N ASP A 496 -47.53 14.15 11.50
CA ASP A 496 -46.98 15.15 10.59
C ASP A 496 -47.53 16.55 10.91
N ARG A 497 -47.45 17.50 9.97
CA ARG A 497 -47.87 18.90 10.20
C ARG A 497 -49.31 19.04 10.72
N ASP A 498 -50.23 18.15 10.33
CA ASP A 498 -51.63 18.18 10.74
C ASP A 498 -52.10 16.90 11.43
N SER A 499 -51.16 16.02 11.78
CA SER A 499 -51.43 14.71 12.41
C SER A 499 -52.32 13.79 11.56
N THR A 500 -52.31 13.98 10.23
CA THR A 500 -53.09 13.20 9.27
C THR A 500 -52.20 12.75 8.12
N VAL A 501 -51.84 11.46 8.12
CA VAL A 501 -51.04 10.88 7.05
C VAL A 501 -51.93 10.53 5.86
N VAL A 502 -51.57 11.01 4.68
CA VAL A 502 -52.33 10.77 3.45
C VAL A 502 -51.89 9.46 2.80
N TYR A 503 -52.84 8.59 2.45
CA TYR A 503 -52.58 7.37 1.67
C TYR A 503 -53.25 7.40 0.30
N SER A 504 -52.67 6.68 -0.66
CA SER A 504 -53.21 6.52 -2.00
C SER A 504 -52.95 5.11 -2.56
N PRO A 505 -53.82 4.59 -3.44
CA PRO A 505 -55.12 5.14 -3.83
C PRO A 505 -56.18 4.99 -2.72
N SER A 506 -57.30 5.70 -2.85
CA SER A 506 -58.41 5.69 -1.87
C SER A 506 -59.16 4.36 -1.74
N GLY A 507 -58.95 3.41 -2.66
CA GLY A 507 -59.64 2.12 -2.74
C GLY A 507 -58.91 0.93 -2.12
N ILE A 508 -57.77 1.15 -1.45
CA ILE A 508 -57.03 0.07 -0.78
C ILE A 508 -57.76 -0.44 0.46
N THR A 509 -57.37 -1.63 0.93
CA THR A 509 -57.80 -2.12 2.24
C THR A 509 -56.94 -1.45 3.31
N VAL A 510 -57.56 -0.79 4.30
CA VAL A 510 -56.88 -0.30 5.50
C VAL A 510 -57.30 -1.16 6.67
N ASN A 511 -56.33 -1.79 7.34
CA ASN A 511 -56.54 -2.65 8.49
C ASN A 511 -55.86 -2.07 9.74
N GLY A 512 -56.58 -2.08 10.86
CA GLY A 512 -56.12 -1.49 12.12
C GLY A 512 -56.38 0.02 12.23
N THR A 513 -55.98 0.58 13.37
CA THR A 513 -56.12 2.01 13.66
C THR A 513 -54.85 2.54 14.32
N PRO A 514 -54.36 3.74 13.94
CA PRO A 514 -53.25 4.37 14.65
C PRO A 514 -53.59 4.58 16.13
N ALA A 515 -52.60 4.41 17.01
CA ALA A 515 -52.70 4.79 18.41
C ALA A 515 -52.73 6.32 18.58
N GLN A 516 -52.09 7.05 17.66
CA GLN A 516 -52.10 8.51 17.64
C GLN A 516 -52.09 9.04 16.20
N GLY A 517 -52.79 10.16 15.98
CA GLY A 517 -52.98 10.75 14.66
C GLY A 517 -54.09 10.05 13.88
N SER A 518 -54.13 10.27 12.57
CA SER A 518 -55.09 9.61 11.68
C SER A 518 -54.49 9.34 10.31
N VAL A 519 -55.15 8.48 9.54
CA VAL A 519 -54.87 8.28 8.11
C VAL A 519 -56.08 8.70 7.29
N GLN A 520 -55.85 9.33 6.14
CA GLN A 520 -56.93 9.73 5.23
C GLN A 520 -56.57 9.39 3.79
N ALA A 521 -57.56 8.96 3.01
CA ALA A 521 -57.41 8.80 1.57
C ALA A 521 -57.15 10.17 0.90
N GLY A 522 -56.14 10.23 0.04
CA GLY A 522 -55.76 11.39 -0.76
C GLY A 522 -56.46 11.51 -2.10
#